data_AF-A0A656Y2N2-F1
#
_entry.id   AF-A0A656Y2N2-F1
#
_cell.length_a   1.000
_cell.length_b   1.000
_cell.length_c   1.000
_cell.angle_alpha   90.00
_cell.angle_beta   90.00
_cell.angle_gamma   90.00
#
_symmetry.space_group_name_H-M   'P 1'
#
loop_
_entity.id
_entity.type
_entity.pdbx_description
1 polymer ?
#
loop_
_entity_poly.entity_id
_entity_poly.type
_entity_poly.pdbx_seq_one_letter_code
_entity_poly.pdbx_strand_id
1 'polypeptide(L)'
;MARDPDAILLESVKVHRGRLRAAFLHGDLRDRRTTNDNVRRFVGSTVIAALLCAGCAGYSFIQANSGSLRGGVGTTVPTSTGGTP
;
A
#
# COMPACT_ATOMS: atom_id res chain seq x y z
N MET A 1 25.62 -16.97 -39.07
CA MET A 1 26.25 -16.24 -37.95
C MET A 1 25.93 -14.75 -38.11
N ALA A 2 24.72 -14.34 -37.75
CA ALA A 2 24.24 -12.95 -37.91
C ALA A 2 23.42 -12.49 -36.67
N ARG A 3 23.79 -13.00 -35.47
CA ARG A 3 23.10 -12.70 -34.20
C ARG A 3 23.86 -11.74 -33.30
N ASP A 4 25.14 -11.53 -33.57
CA ASP A 4 26.01 -10.67 -32.79
C ASP A 4 25.65 -9.17 -32.82
N PRO A 5 25.21 -8.57 -33.96
CA PRO A 5 24.88 -7.14 -33.97
C PRO A 5 23.60 -6.81 -33.18
N ASP A 6 22.56 -7.65 -33.25
CA ASP A 6 21.32 -7.45 -32.52
C ASP A 6 21.49 -7.65 -31.01
N ALA A 7 22.35 -8.60 -30.61
CA ALA A 7 22.68 -8.84 -29.21
C ALA A 7 23.35 -7.62 -28.57
N ILE A 8 24.27 -6.97 -29.29
CA ILE A 8 24.95 -5.74 -28.82
C ILE A 8 23.95 -4.59 -28.68
N LEU A 9 23.02 -4.44 -29.62
CA LEU A 9 21.97 -3.43 -29.51
C LEU A 9 21.04 -3.69 -28.32
N LEU A 10 20.60 -4.93 -28.11
CA LEU A 10 19.75 -5.30 -26.98
C LEU A 10 20.43 -5.06 -25.63
N GLU A 11 21.73 -5.31 -25.54
CA GLU A 11 22.50 -5.05 -24.33
C GLU A 11 22.64 -3.54 -24.07
N SER A 12 22.91 -2.75 -25.11
CA SER A 12 22.96 -1.28 -25.00
C SER A 12 21.61 -0.67 -24.59
N VAL A 13 20.50 -1.14 -25.17
CA VAL A 13 19.14 -0.66 -24.87
C VAL A 13 18.72 -1.08 -23.47
N LYS A 14 19.08 -2.29 -23.02
CA LYS A 14 18.84 -2.73 -21.63
C LYS A 14 19.55 -1.83 -20.63
N VAL A 15 20.81 -1.47 -20.88
CA VAL A 15 21.57 -0.55 -20.01
C VAL A 15 20.95 0.84 -20.01
N HIS A 16 20.57 1.35 -21.19
CA HIS A 16 19.99 2.69 -21.30
C HIS A 16 18.61 2.77 -20.63
N ARG A 17 17.75 1.76 -20.84
CA ARG A 17 16.44 1.65 -20.18
C ARG A 17 16.57 1.41 -18.69
N GLY A 18 17.57 0.65 -18.25
CA GLY A 18 17.88 0.44 -16.83
C GLY A 18 18.27 1.75 -16.15
N ARG A 19 19.11 2.57 -16.79
CA ARG A 19 19.51 3.89 -16.30
C ARG A 19 18.35 4.89 -16.33
N LEU A 20 17.53 4.90 -17.37
CA LEU A 20 16.32 5.73 -17.46
C LEU A 20 15.29 5.34 -16.41
N ARG A 21 15.05 4.04 -16.19
CA ARG A 21 14.16 3.56 -15.12
C ARG A 21 14.72 3.87 -13.74
N ALA A 22 16.01 3.69 -13.53
CA ALA A 22 16.64 4.07 -12.27
C ALA A 22 16.49 5.59 -12.04
N ALA A 23 16.71 6.43 -13.05
CA ALA A 23 16.53 7.88 -12.95
C ALA A 23 15.05 8.30 -12.80
N PHE A 24 14.10 7.60 -13.44
CA PHE A 24 12.67 7.86 -13.26
C PHE A 24 12.17 7.42 -11.88
N LEU A 25 12.65 6.28 -11.38
CA LEU A 25 12.34 5.82 -10.02
C LEU A 25 13.11 6.59 -8.94
N HIS A 26 14.27 7.19 -9.25
CA HIS A 26 15.20 7.83 -8.31
C HIS A 26 15.64 9.23 -8.77
N GLY A 27 14.72 10.09 -9.22
CA GLY A 27 15.01 11.42 -9.81
C GLY A 27 16.18 12.20 -9.18
N ASP A 28 16.99 12.83 -10.06
CA ASP A 28 18.14 13.72 -9.81
C ASP A 28 19.20 13.25 -8.77
N LEU A 29 20.41 12.97 -9.27
CA LEU A 29 21.52 12.31 -8.57
C LEU A 29 22.09 13.03 -7.32
N ARG A 30 21.52 14.16 -6.88
CA ARG A 30 21.96 14.85 -5.65
C ARG A 30 21.53 14.12 -4.37
N ASP A 31 20.58 13.18 -4.47
CA ASP A 31 19.80 12.68 -3.33
C ASP A 31 19.96 11.17 -3.03
N ARG A 32 20.97 10.50 -3.59
CA ARG A 32 21.10 9.01 -3.55
C ARG A 32 20.95 8.34 -2.19
N ARG A 33 21.24 9.02 -1.08
CA ARG A 33 21.05 8.49 0.28
C ARG A 33 19.62 8.69 0.79
N THR A 34 19.02 9.84 0.52
CA THR A 34 17.66 10.14 0.99
C THR A 34 16.62 9.45 0.12
N THR A 35 16.89 9.21 -1.16
CA THR A 35 15.98 8.45 -2.05
C THR A 35 15.79 7.01 -1.59
N ASN A 36 16.83 6.31 -1.14
CA ASN A 36 16.67 4.94 -0.61
C ASN A 36 15.81 4.94 0.68
N ASP A 37 15.98 5.96 1.52
CA ASP A 37 15.16 6.15 2.72
C ASP A 37 13.70 6.47 2.37
N ASN A 38 13.48 7.36 1.40
CA ASN A 38 12.16 7.74 0.92
C ASN A 38 11.44 6.57 0.24
N VAL A 39 12.12 5.77 -0.59
CA VAL A 39 11.56 4.56 -1.20
C VAL A 39 11.19 3.54 -0.13
N ARG A 40 12.08 3.29 0.84
CA ARG A 40 11.79 2.38 1.95
C ARG A 40 10.64 2.88 2.81
N ARG A 41 10.52 4.19 3.03
CA ARG A 41 9.42 4.83 3.76
C ARG A 41 8.11 4.78 2.98
N PHE A 42 8.16 4.92 1.66
CA PHE A 42 6.99 4.83 0.78
C PHE A 42 6.43 3.40 0.71
N VAL A 43 7.33 2.40 0.56
CA VAL A 43 6.96 0.98 0.62
C VAL A 43 6.38 0.66 2.00
N GLY A 44 7.03 1.12 3.07
CA GLY A 44 6.52 0.96 4.44
C GLY A 44 5.13 1.56 4.64
N SER A 45 4.90 2.79 4.18
CA SER A 45 3.59 3.46 4.26
C SER A 45 2.51 2.72 3.48
N THR A 46 2.84 2.22 2.28
CA THR A 46 1.91 1.46 1.45
C THR A 46 1.49 0.16 2.11
N VAL A 47 2.45 -0.57 2.72
CA VAL A 47 2.16 -1.80 3.47
C VAL A 47 1.27 -1.50 4.68
N ILE A 48 1.55 -0.45 5.45
CA ILE A 48 0.72 -0.05 6.60
C ILE A 48 -0.70 0.32 6.16
N ALA A 49 -0.86 1.09 5.09
CA ALA A 49 -2.18 1.47 4.56
C ALA A 49 -2.99 0.24 4.11
N ALA A 50 -2.33 -0.71 3.43
CA ALA A 50 -2.95 -1.97 3.03
C ALA A 50 -3.38 -2.81 4.24
N LEU A 51 -2.53 -2.92 5.26
CA LEU A 51 -2.85 -3.62 6.50
C LEU A 51 -4.00 -2.96 7.27
N LEU A 52 -4.08 -1.64 7.31
CA LEU A 52 -5.21 -0.92 7.91
C LEU A 52 -6.51 -1.20 7.16
N CYS A 53 -6.48 -1.19 5.83
CA CYS A 53 -7.65 -1.48 5.02
C CYS A 53 -8.12 -2.94 5.23
N ALA A 54 -7.20 -3.90 5.16
CA ALA A 54 -7.48 -5.30 5.44
C ALA A 54 -7.95 -5.54 6.89
N GLY A 55 -7.34 -4.85 7.84
CA GLY A 55 -7.68 -4.90 9.25
C GLY A 55 -9.08 -4.35 9.54
N CYS A 56 -9.47 -3.23 8.94
CA CYS A 56 -10.84 -2.68 9.04
C CYS A 56 -11.89 -3.65 8.51
N ALA A 57 -11.63 -4.28 7.36
CA ALA A 57 -12.53 -5.27 6.78
C ALA A 57 -12.66 -6.51 7.70
N GLY A 58 -11.54 -7.01 8.24
CA GLY A 58 -11.54 -8.12 9.19
C GLY A 58 -12.20 -7.81 10.53
N TYR A 59 -11.96 -6.61 11.08
CA TYR A 59 -12.54 -6.17 12.34
C TYR A 59 -14.07 -6.03 12.24
N SER A 60 -14.60 -5.58 11.10
CA SER A 60 -16.06 -5.52 10.87
C SER A 60 -16.72 -6.90 10.97
N PHE A 61 -16.06 -7.93 10.44
CA PHE A 61 -16.56 -9.31 10.53
C PHE A 61 -16.50 -9.85 11.96
N ILE A 62 -15.40 -9.59 12.67
CA ILE A 62 -15.25 -9.98 14.08
C ILE A 62 -16.30 -9.27 14.95
N GLN A 63 -16.55 -7.97 14.74
CA GLN A 63 -17.53 -7.21 15.50
C GLN A 63 -18.95 -7.76 15.28
N ALA A 64 -19.34 -7.98 14.01
CA ALA A 64 -20.64 -8.56 13.67
C ALA A 64 -20.87 -9.95 14.30
N ASN A 65 -19.84 -10.81 14.31
CA ASN A 65 -19.93 -12.14 14.92
C ASN A 65 -19.82 -12.10 16.46
N SER A 66 -19.04 -11.17 17.01
CA SER A 66 -18.92 -11.00 18.46
C SER A 66 -20.17 -10.38 19.08
N GLY A 67 -21.00 -9.65 18.34
CA GLY A 67 -22.37 -9.29 18.74
C GLY A 67 -23.30 -10.50 18.90
N SER A 68 -23.08 -11.57 18.13
CA SER A 68 -23.83 -12.83 18.27
C SER A 68 -23.42 -13.63 19.51
N LEU A 69 -22.15 -13.50 19.94
CA LEU A 69 -21.63 -14.05 21.20
C LEU A 69 -21.86 -13.12 22.41
N ARG A 70 -21.93 -11.80 22.18
CA ARG A 70 -22.26 -10.73 23.15
C ARG A 70 -23.74 -10.39 23.20
N GLY A 71 -24.61 -11.10 22.49
CA GLY A 71 -26.07 -10.93 22.57
C GLY A 71 -26.66 -11.14 23.97
N GLY A 72 -25.83 -11.61 24.92
CA GLY A 72 -26.14 -11.60 26.36
C GLY A 72 -25.71 -10.35 27.14
N VAL A 73 -24.99 -9.39 26.55
CA VAL A 73 -24.59 -8.12 27.17
C VAL A 73 -25.10 -6.98 26.30
N GLY A 74 -26.34 -6.59 26.60
CA GLY A 74 -27.06 -5.52 25.93
C GLY A 74 -26.28 -4.22 25.89
N THR A 75 -26.13 -3.67 24.70
CA THR A 75 -25.98 -2.23 24.52
C THR A 75 -27.34 -1.71 24.07
N THR A 76 -28.27 -1.59 25.03
CA THR A 76 -29.51 -0.85 24.82
C THR A 76 -29.13 0.62 24.60
N VAL A 77 -29.17 1.05 23.35
CA VAL A 77 -29.16 2.47 23.01
C VAL A 77 -30.46 3.08 23.57
N PRO A 78 -30.43 4.10 24.46
CA PRO A 78 -31.65 4.80 24.79
C PRO A 78 -32.04 5.65 23.59
N THR A 79 -33.08 5.23 22.88
CA THR A 79 -33.83 6.11 21.97
C THR A 79 -34.45 7.22 22.82
N SER A 80 -33.84 8.40 22.81
CA SER A 80 -34.48 9.61 23.34
C SER A 80 -35.60 10.01 22.37
N THR A 81 -36.78 9.46 22.60
CA THR A 81 -38.04 9.95 22.07
C THR A 81 -38.31 11.32 22.71
N GLY A 82 -37.85 12.38 22.06
CA GLY A 82 -38.25 13.76 22.38
C GLY A 82 -39.68 13.99 21.93
N GLY A 83 -40.64 13.54 22.73
CA GLY A 83 -42.05 13.83 22.56
C GLY A 83 -42.45 15.12 23.28
N THR A 84 -43.25 15.91 22.57
CA THR A 84 -44.31 16.83 23.06
C THR A 84 -43.92 18.19 23.63
N PRO A 85 -44.86 19.15 23.70
CA PRO A 85 -46.15 19.28 22.99
C PRO A 85 -46.16 20.40 21.92
#